data_AF-A0A838FHV4-F1
#
_entry.id   AF-A0A838FHV4-F1
#
_cell.length_a   1.000
_cell.length_b   1.000
_cell.length_c   1.000
_cell.angle_alpha   90.00
_cell.angle_beta   90.00
_cell.angle_gamma   90.00
#
_symmetry.space_group_name_H-M   'P 1'
#
loop_
_entity.id
_entity.type
_entity.pdbx_description
1 polymer ?
#
loop_
_entity_poly.entity_id
_entity_poly.type
_entity_poly.pdbx_seq_one_letter_code
_entity_poly.pdbx_strand_id
1 'polypeptide(L)'
;MSFSTPAAEPDRTSGAGYEGASGSGSSGFVPQREHPEAIGSSADVGRRHNEGHGRRLTHAFEALEAFPALAISRNRVLRVIGEETSDAADLASAVESDVALVVAVLRIANRMKTPNAGRIAGVPDAVEVLSPAGVEALAARTAVYDFFERTPVWDAMPERFRLHAVATQRAADRLAQSVDWPDRDELLVSSLLHDVGKLVLVHAYPGYPEKVHAKARTPEERVHRERRELGVDHALVGGVLARRWGLAQRLAAAIESHHSPSVEGEAALICLADMLVHYGHGAAVDPAEMLRVARVVGLDPPALRDLIFELPYEAKRRPRRVEPSPLSERETEVLRRLAQGKVYKQIALELSLSPSTVRTHLHNTYAKVGAVDRAQAVLLATERGWI
;
A
#
# COMPACT_ATOMS: atom_id res chain seq x y z
N MET A 1 -3.47 -16.20 53.83
CA MET A 1 -3.93 -17.17 54.85
C MET A 1 -5.16 -17.85 54.28
N SER A 2 -5.31 -19.15 54.11
CA SER A 2 -4.43 -20.31 54.30
C SER A 2 -5.05 -21.47 53.51
N PHE A 3 -4.18 -22.40 53.11
CA PHE A 3 -4.42 -23.67 52.45
C PHE A 3 -5.42 -24.59 53.17
N SER A 4 -6.01 -25.53 52.43
CA SER A 4 -5.98 -26.97 52.77
C SER A 4 -6.51 -27.88 51.63
N THR A 5 -5.61 -28.65 51.04
CA THR A 5 -5.78 -30.00 50.42
C THR A 5 -5.84 -31.06 51.55
N PRO A 6 -5.82 -32.41 51.34
CA PRO A 6 -6.13 -33.27 50.19
C PRO A 6 -6.99 -34.52 50.57
N ALA A 7 -7.28 -35.40 49.61
CA ALA A 7 -7.65 -36.80 49.89
C ALA A 7 -7.08 -37.74 48.80
N ALA A 8 -6.78 -38.97 49.25
CA ALA A 8 -5.81 -39.91 48.72
C ALA A 8 -6.35 -40.92 47.67
N GLU A 9 -5.37 -41.47 46.94
CA GLU A 9 -5.28 -42.78 46.26
C GLU A 9 -5.76 -43.98 47.15
N PRO A 10 -6.05 -45.19 46.61
CA PRO A 10 -5.04 -45.99 45.87
C PRO A 10 -5.48 -46.96 44.76
N ASP A 11 -4.46 -47.27 43.97
CA ASP A 11 -4.09 -48.43 43.15
C ASP A 11 -4.74 -49.80 43.44
N ARG A 12 -4.97 -50.60 42.37
CA ARG A 12 -4.68 -52.05 42.31
C ARG A 12 -4.99 -52.70 40.95
N THR A 13 -4.00 -53.47 40.47
CA THR A 13 -4.08 -54.75 39.71
C THR A 13 -4.57 -54.68 38.26
N SER A 14 -4.03 -55.40 37.27
CA SER A 14 -3.18 -56.60 37.24
C SER A 14 -2.68 -56.80 35.80
N GLY A 15 -1.44 -57.28 35.65
CA GLY A 15 -0.87 -57.67 34.36
C GLY A 15 -1.01 -59.16 34.02
N ALA A 16 -0.37 -59.48 32.89
CA ALA A 16 0.12 -60.77 32.42
C ALA A 16 -0.81 -61.67 31.57
N GLY A 17 -0.37 -61.88 30.33
CA GLY A 17 -0.69 -63.01 29.46
C GLY A 17 0.37 -63.09 28.35
N TYR A 18 1.26 -64.06 28.45
CA TYR A 18 2.50 -64.27 27.68
C TYR A 18 2.38 -65.56 26.84
N GLU A 19 3.03 -65.60 25.67
CA GLU A 19 3.49 -66.77 24.88
C GLU A 19 2.45 -67.80 24.33
N GLY A 20 2.63 -68.45 23.17
CA GLY A 20 3.75 -68.57 22.23
C GLY A 20 3.46 -69.65 21.15
N ALA A 21 4.49 -70.01 20.40
CA ALA A 21 4.68 -71.22 19.55
C ALA A 21 4.54 -71.10 18.00
N SER A 22 5.69 -70.81 17.36
CA SER A 22 6.43 -71.63 16.39
C SER A 22 5.73 -72.72 15.53
N GLY A 23 6.06 -72.71 14.22
CA GLY A 23 5.92 -73.86 13.32
C GLY A 23 6.54 -73.65 11.92
N SER A 24 7.77 -74.15 11.72
CA SER A 24 8.40 -74.55 10.43
C SER A 24 7.62 -75.71 9.78
N GLY A 25 7.58 -76.03 8.49
CA GLY A 25 8.23 -75.59 7.25
C GLY A 25 7.93 -76.62 6.13
N SER A 26 8.37 -76.31 4.90
CA SER A 26 8.60 -77.18 3.73
C SER A 26 7.55 -77.32 2.60
N SER A 27 8.02 -76.91 1.42
CA SER A 27 8.01 -77.65 0.13
C SER A 27 6.73 -77.68 -0.74
N GLY A 28 6.71 -76.82 -1.76
CA GLY A 28 5.94 -77.00 -3.00
C GLY A 28 6.50 -76.13 -4.13
N PHE A 29 7.16 -76.75 -5.11
CA PHE A 29 7.77 -76.12 -6.28
C PHE A 29 6.84 -76.25 -7.50
N VAL A 30 6.43 -75.14 -8.13
CA VAL A 30 5.82 -75.04 -9.48
C VAL A 30 6.20 -73.67 -10.10
N PRO A 31 6.49 -73.53 -11.42
CA PRO A 31 7.41 -72.50 -11.94
C PRO A 31 6.77 -71.25 -12.58
N GLN A 32 7.59 -70.19 -12.63
CA GLN A 32 7.72 -69.07 -13.58
C GLN A 32 6.47 -68.28 -14.05
N ARG A 33 6.46 -66.98 -13.72
CA ARG A 33 6.27 -65.88 -14.70
C ARG A 33 7.16 -64.69 -14.32
N GLU A 34 7.94 -64.22 -15.27
CA GLU A 34 8.78 -63.03 -15.18
C GLU A 34 7.92 -61.77 -15.00
N HIS A 35 8.23 -60.96 -13.99
CA HIS A 35 7.71 -59.61 -13.84
C HIS A 35 8.71 -58.64 -14.49
N PRO A 36 8.29 -57.76 -15.43
CA PRO A 36 9.15 -56.69 -15.89
C PRO A 36 9.28 -55.64 -14.79
N GLU A 37 10.52 -55.35 -14.39
CA GLU A 37 10.86 -54.22 -13.54
C GLU A 37 10.42 -52.91 -14.22
N ALA A 38 9.37 -52.30 -13.69
CA ALA A 38 8.96 -50.96 -14.08
C ALA A 38 9.93 -49.96 -13.45
N ILE A 39 10.95 -49.55 -14.21
CA ILE A 39 11.71 -48.33 -13.93
C ILE A 39 10.77 -47.14 -14.18
N GLY A 40 9.99 -46.78 -13.16
CA GLY A 40 9.21 -45.55 -13.15
C GLY A 40 10.16 -44.36 -13.12
N SER A 41 10.35 -43.70 -14.27
CA SER A 41 11.22 -42.52 -14.36
C SER A 41 10.68 -41.41 -13.44
N SER A 42 11.57 -40.79 -12.64
CA SER A 42 11.21 -39.64 -11.80
C SER A 42 10.73 -38.42 -12.60
N ALA A 43 10.79 -38.47 -13.93
CA ALA A 43 10.28 -37.44 -14.84
C ALA A 43 8.74 -37.43 -14.96
N ASP A 44 8.04 -38.55 -14.74
CA ASP A 44 6.57 -38.61 -14.84
C ASP A 44 5.87 -38.01 -13.61
N VAL A 45 6.49 -38.13 -12.43
CA VAL A 45 5.98 -37.54 -11.16
C VAL A 45 6.09 -36.01 -11.18
N GLY A 46 7.18 -35.47 -11.74
CA GLY A 46 7.36 -34.02 -11.92
C GLY A 46 6.41 -33.40 -12.94
N ARG A 47 6.04 -34.13 -14.00
CA ARG A 47 5.09 -33.67 -15.02
C ARG A 47 3.67 -33.54 -14.47
N ARG A 48 3.18 -34.53 -13.72
CA ARG A 48 1.83 -34.51 -13.13
C ARG A 48 1.65 -33.44 -12.05
N HIS A 49 2.69 -33.16 -11.26
CA HIS A 49 2.66 -32.05 -10.29
C HIS A 49 2.63 -30.69 -11.02
N ASN A 50 3.42 -30.49 -12.07
CA ASN A 50 3.51 -29.24 -12.80
C ASN A 50 2.24 -28.91 -13.63
N GLU A 51 1.54 -29.92 -14.15
CA GLU A 51 0.26 -29.74 -14.86
C GLU A 51 -0.82 -29.12 -13.95
N GLY A 52 -0.83 -29.48 -12.66
CA GLY A 52 -1.72 -28.87 -11.68
C GLY A 52 -1.38 -27.41 -11.36
N HIS A 53 -0.08 -27.05 -11.35
CA HIS A 53 0.36 -25.68 -11.08
C HIS A 53 0.02 -24.73 -12.23
N GLY A 54 0.30 -25.14 -13.47
CA GLY A 54 -0.02 -24.32 -14.65
C GLY A 54 -1.52 -24.04 -14.77
N ARG A 55 -2.37 -25.06 -14.58
CA ARG A 55 -3.83 -24.91 -14.64
C ARG A 55 -4.38 -23.97 -13.57
N ARG A 56 -3.84 -24.00 -12.34
CA ARG A 56 -4.26 -23.09 -11.25
C ARG A 56 -3.92 -21.64 -11.56
N LEU A 57 -2.71 -21.38 -12.07
CA LEU A 57 -2.32 -20.03 -12.49
C LEU A 57 -3.18 -19.51 -13.65
N THR A 58 -3.50 -20.35 -14.63
CA THR A 58 -4.39 -19.96 -15.75
C THR A 58 -5.76 -19.52 -15.24
N HIS A 59 -6.41 -20.29 -14.37
CA HIS A 59 -7.69 -19.93 -13.76
C HIS A 59 -7.59 -18.66 -12.91
N ALA A 60 -6.51 -18.50 -12.13
CA ALA A 60 -6.29 -17.29 -11.34
C ALA A 60 -6.16 -16.03 -12.20
N PHE A 61 -5.43 -16.11 -13.31
CA PHE A 61 -5.33 -15.00 -14.25
C PHE A 61 -6.69 -14.66 -14.88
N GLU A 62 -7.51 -15.65 -15.21
CA GLU A 62 -8.88 -15.43 -15.73
C GLU A 62 -9.78 -14.74 -14.71
N ALA A 63 -9.72 -15.16 -13.45
CA ALA A 63 -10.50 -14.54 -12.36
C ALA A 63 -10.16 -13.06 -12.17
N LEU A 64 -8.91 -12.67 -12.45
CA LEU A 64 -8.41 -11.29 -12.30
C LEU A 64 -8.58 -10.43 -13.55
N GLU A 65 -9.14 -10.96 -14.65
CA GLU A 65 -9.50 -10.11 -15.81
C GLU A 65 -10.62 -9.12 -15.49
N ALA A 66 -11.44 -9.39 -14.48
CA ALA A 66 -12.55 -8.57 -14.00
C ALA A 66 -12.35 -8.12 -12.54
N PHE A 67 -11.13 -7.71 -12.19
CA PHE A 67 -10.82 -7.19 -10.85
C PHE A 67 -11.68 -5.95 -10.53
N PRO A 68 -12.44 -5.94 -9.41
CA PRO A 68 -13.40 -4.86 -9.14
C PRO A 68 -12.72 -3.61 -8.55
N ALA A 69 -13.27 -2.43 -8.88
CA ALA A 69 -12.87 -1.16 -8.28
C ALA A 69 -13.59 -0.92 -6.94
N LEU A 70 -13.02 -0.08 -6.08
CA LEU A 70 -13.74 0.44 -4.92
C LEU A 70 -14.86 1.37 -5.38
N ALA A 71 -16.08 1.16 -4.89
CA ALA A 71 -17.25 1.96 -5.27
C ALA A 71 -17.04 3.47 -5.10
N ILE A 72 -16.40 3.89 -4.01
CA ILE A 72 -16.08 5.30 -3.73
C ILE A 72 -15.09 5.86 -4.77
N SER A 73 -14.08 5.09 -5.17
CA SER A 73 -13.09 5.53 -6.17
C SER A 73 -13.76 5.75 -7.53
N ARG A 74 -14.61 4.81 -7.97
CA ARG A 74 -15.40 4.99 -9.20
C ARG A 74 -16.32 6.21 -9.10
N ASN A 75 -17.04 6.37 -7.99
CA ASN A 75 -17.94 7.50 -7.81
C ASN A 75 -17.19 8.83 -7.82
N ARG A 76 -15.95 8.86 -7.32
CA ARG A 76 -15.08 10.03 -7.43
C ARG A 76 -14.76 10.37 -8.89
N VAL A 77 -14.43 9.38 -9.73
CA VAL A 77 -14.23 9.60 -11.17
C VAL A 77 -15.47 10.19 -11.83
N LEU A 78 -16.64 9.58 -11.61
CA LEU A 78 -17.90 10.06 -12.18
C LEU A 78 -18.25 11.48 -11.72
N ARG A 79 -17.98 11.80 -10.44
CA ARG A 79 -18.18 13.14 -9.90
C ARG A 79 -17.27 14.17 -10.56
N VAL A 80 -15.98 13.88 -10.68
CA VAL A 80 -15.01 14.80 -11.31
C VAL A 80 -15.45 15.13 -12.73
N ILE A 81 -15.86 14.13 -13.52
CA ILE A 81 -16.35 14.35 -14.90
C ILE A 81 -17.61 15.24 -14.95
N GLY A 82 -18.47 15.15 -13.94
CA GLY A 82 -19.68 15.99 -13.84
C GLY A 82 -19.43 17.41 -13.35
N GLU A 83 -18.23 17.75 -12.88
CA GLU A 83 -17.87 19.09 -12.41
C GLU A 83 -17.42 19.97 -13.59
N GLU A 84 -18.08 21.13 -13.79
CA GLU A 84 -17.83 22.06 -14.92
C GLU A 84 -16.39 22.60 -14.97
N THR A 85 -15.63 22.51 -13.87
CA THR A 85 -14.27 23.05 -13.74
C THR A 85 -13.18 21.99 -13.70
N SER A 86 -13.51 20.71 -13.87
CA SER A 86 -12.51 19.64 -13.79
C SER A 86 -11.56 19.66 -14.99
N ASP A 87 -10.28 19.45 -14.73
CA ASP A 87 -9.27 19.26 -15.79
C ASP A 87 -8.85 17.79 -15.93
N ALA A 88 -8.03 17.50 -16.95
CA ALA A 88 -7.53 16.15 -17.19
C ALA A 88 -6.67 15.60 -16.04
N ALA A 89 -6.03 16.47 -15.26
CA ALA A 89 -5.20 16.08 -14.13
C ALA A 89 -6.05 15.65 -12.93
N ASP A 90 -7.15 16.34 -12.65
CA ASP A 90 -8.13 15.94 -11.63
C ASP A 90 -8.73 14.56 -11.95
N LEU A 91 -9.04 14.33 -13.23
CA LEU A 91 -9.55 13.05 -13.70
C LEU A 91 -8.50 11.94 -13.60
N ALA A 92 -7.26 12.21 -14.01
CA ALA A 92 -6.15 11.26 -13.85
C ALA A 92 -5.95 10.88 -12.38
N SER A 93 -5.89 11.86 -11.47
CA SER A 93 -5.77 11.62 -10.02
C SER A 93 -6.94 10.82 -9.44
N ALA A 94 -8.16 10.99 -9.97
CA ALA A 94 -9.30 10.19 -9.56
C ALA A 94 -9.16 8.73 -10.03
N VAL A 95 -8.71 8.49 -11.26
CA VAL A 95 -8.45 7.15 -11.78
C VAL A 95 -7.31 6.46 -11.02
N GLU A 96 -6.20 7.15 -10.78
CA GLU A 96 -5.01 6.64 -10.07
C GLU A 96 -5.26 6.22 -8.62
N SER A 97 -6.40 6.61 -8.05
CA SER A 97 -6.79 6.20 -6.70
C SER A 97 -7.22 4.73 -6.58
N ASP A 98 -7.32 4.01 -7.70
CA ASP A 98 -7.78 2.62 -7.75
C ASP A 98 -7.11 1.78 -8.85
N VAL A 99 -6.64 0.60 -8.45
CA VAL A 99 -5.95 -0.37 -9.32
C VAL A 99 -6.83 -0.79 -10.50
N ALA A 100 -8.11 -1.11 -10.27
CA ALA A 100 -8.99 -1.61 -11.31
C ALA A 100 -9.32 -0.53 -12.34
N LEU A 101 -9.48 0.73 -11.90
CA LEU A 101 -9.73 1.86 -12.79
C LEU A 101 -8.51 2.15 -13.67
N VAL A 102 -7.30 2.18 -13.10
CA VAL A 102 -6.04 2.35 -13.85
C VAL A 102 -5.89 1.25 -14.91
N VAL A 103 -6.08 -0.01 -14.53
CA VAL A 103 -6.00 -1.15 -15.47
C VAL A 103 -7.05 -1.02 -16.57
N ALA A 104 -8.30 -0.67 -16.24
CA ALA A 104 -9.38 -0.53 -17.22
C ALA A 104 -9.07 0.59 -18.24
N VAL A 105 -8.63 1.75 -17.77
CA VAL A 105 -8.29 2.91 -18.61
C VAL A 105 -7.12 2.60 -19.53
N LEU A 106 -5.99 2.11 -18.99
CA LEU A 106 -4.81 1.78 -19.78
C LEU A 106 -5.04 0.65 -20.78
N ARG A 107 -5.80 -0.38 -20.39
CA ARG A 107 -6.12 -1.52 -21.26
C ARG A 107 -6.90 -1.09 -22.49
N ILE A 108 -7.83 -0.15 -22.35
CA ILE A 108 -8.65 0.33 -23.46
C ILE A 108 -7.87 1.35 -24.29
N ALA A 109 -7.16 2.29 -23.66
CA ALA A 109 -6.32 3.27 -24.36
C ALA A 109 -5.27 2.58 -25.25
N ASN A 110 -4.61 1.53 -24.76
CA ASN A 110 -3.61 0.79 -25.52
C ASN A 110 -4.19 -0.09 -26.65
N ARG A 111 -5.51 -0.24 -26.75
CA ARG A 111 -6.20 -0.95 -27.85
C ARG A 111 -6.79 -0.02 -28.90
N MET A 112 -6.80 1.29 -28.63
CA MET A 112 -7.25 2.29 -29.60
C MET A 112 -6.29 2.35 -30.79
N LYS A 113 -6.79 2.74 -31.96
CA LYS A 113 -5.96 2.93 -33.16
C LYS A 113 -5.25 4.28 -33.09
N THR A 114 -4.17 4.35 -32.32
CA THR A 114 -3.32 5.55 -32.17
C THR A 114 -1.85 5.21 -32.46
N PRO A 115 -0.99 6.18 -32.81
CA PRO A 115 0.44 5.93 -33.02
C PRO A 115 1.17 5.35 -31.79
N ASN A 116 0.67 5.65 -30.59
CA ASN A 116 1.24 5.22 -29.31
C ASN A 116 0.53 3.99 -28.71
N ALA A 117 -0.38 3.35 -29.45
CA ALA A 117 -1.09 2.15 -28.97
C ALA A 117 -0.10 1.05 -28.54
N GLY A 118 -0.35 0.46 -27.37
CA GLY A 118 0.53 -0.53 -26.74
C GLY A 118 1.76 0.07 -26.02
N ARG A 119 1.94 1.39 -26.05
CA ARG A 119 3.05 2.11 -25.41
C ARG A 119 2.60 3.13 -24.36
N ILE A 120 1.29 3.34 -24.19
CA ILE A 120 0.76 4.26 -23.19
C ILE A 120 0.96 3.65 -21.80
N ALA A 121 1.73 4.34 -20.97
CA ALA A 121 2.15 3.85 -19.66
C ALA A 121 1.66 4.72 -18.49
N GLY A 122 1.29 5.98 -18.74
CA GLY A 122 0.70 6.89 -17.75
C GLY A 122 -0.81 7.06 -17.92
N VAL A 123 -1.50 7.40 -16.82
CA VAL A 123 -2.94 7.69 -16.84
C VAL A 123 -3.28 8.99 -17.59
N PRO A 124 -2.53 10.10 -17.46
CA PRO A 124 -2.82 11.33 -18.20
C PRO A 124 -2.91 11.12 -19.72
N ASP A 125 -1.91 10.46 -20.32
CA ASP A 125 -1.92 10.09 -21.75
C ASP A 125 -3.10 9.20 -22.13
N ALA A 126 -3.49 8.28 -21.24
CA ALA A 126 -4.63 7.39 -21.47
C ALA A 126 -5.97 8.15 -21.44
N VAL A 127 -6.11 9.11 -20.51
CA VAL A 127 -7.27 10.00 -20.42
C VAL A 127 -7.36 10.89 -21.66
N GLU A 128 -6.24 11.41 -22.17
CA GLU A 128 -6.20 12.20 -23.40
C GLU A 128 -6.70 11.37 -24.60
N VAL A 129 -6.22 10.14 -24.74
CA VAL A 129 -6.63 9.23 -25.83
C VAL A 129 -8.11 8.83 -25.74
N LEU A 130 -8.64 8.62 -24.53
CA LEU A 130 -10.01 8.16 -24.34
C LEU A 130 -11.04 9.30 -24.29
N SER A 131 -10.62 10.53 -23.97
CA SER A 131 -11.45 11.66 -23.52
C SER A 131 -12.19 11.40 -22.20
N PRO A 132 -12.66 12.45 -21.50
CA PRO A 132 -13.47 12.30 -20.28
C PRO A 132 -14.70 11.40 -20.47
N ALA A 133 -15.40 11.53 -21.60
CA ALA A 133 -16.58 10.70 -21.89
C ALA A 133 -16.24 9.21 -22.06
N GLY A 134 -15.06 8.89 -22.61
CA GLY A 134 -14.57 7.52 -22.71
C GLY A 134 -14.25 6.94 -21.33
N VAL A 135 -13.61 7.74 -20.46
CA VAL A 135 -13.32 7.34 -19.07
C VAL A 135 -14.61 7.15 -18.27
N GLU A 136 -15.61 8.00 -18.46
CA GLU A 136 -16.94 7.87 -17.84
C GLU A 136 -17.60 6.54 -18.23
N ALA A 137 -17.63 6.23 -19.53
CA ALA A 137 -18.23 5.01 -20.05
C ALA A 137 -17.53 3.75 -19.51
N LEU A 138 -16.21 3.80 -19.27
CA LEU A 138 -15.47 2.72 -18.62
C LEU A 138 -15.82 2.62 -17.14
N ALA A 139 -15.75 3.73 -16.40
CA ALA A 139 -16.05 3.77 -14.98
C ALA A 139 -17.47 3.25 -14.67
N ALA A 140 -18.46 3.60 -15.51
CA ALA A 140 -19.84 3.14 -15.37
C ALA A 140 -20.01 1.61 -15.54
N ARG A 141 -19.11 0.96 -16.29
CA ARG A 141 -19.15 -0.49 -16.58
C ARG A 141 -18.23 -1.31 -15.68
N THR A 142 -17.34 -0.66 -14.93
CA THR A 142 -16.42 -1.32 -14.02
C THR A 142 -17.19 -1.96 -12.86
N ALA A 143 -16.97 -3.26 -12.67
CA ALA A 143 -17.47 -3.98 -11.50
C ALA A 143 -16.90 -3.35 -10.22
N VAL A 144 -17.70 -3.31 -9.15
CA VAL A 144 -17.26 -2.71 -7.88
C VAL A 144 -17.46 -3.60 -6.69
N TYR A 145 -16.72 -3.31 -5.63
CA TYR A 145 -16.98 -3.76 -4.28
C TYR A 145 -17.24 -2.56 -3.36
N ASP A 146 -18.03 -2.79 -2.32
CA ASP A 146 -18.21 -1.85 -1.21
C ASP A 146 -17.51 -2.40 0.04
N PHE A 147 -16.84 -1.53 0.78
CA PHE A 147 -16.12 -1.90 2.00
C PHE A 147 -17.07 -2.40 3.11
N PHE A 148 -18.27 -1.85 3.20
CA PHE A 148 -19.26 -2.20 4.23
C PHE A 148 -20.16 -3.36 3.80
N GLU A 149 -20.21 -3.70 2.52
CA GLU A 149 -21.02 -4.81 1.99
C GLU A 149 -20.15 -6.04 1.72
N ARG A 150 -20.31 -7.07 2.55
CA ARG A 150 -19.60 -8.35 2.36
C ARG A 150 -20.08 -9.02 1.08
N THR A 151 -19.31 -8.87 0.00
CA THR A 151 -19.54 -9.59 -1.24
C THR A 151 -18.77 -10.92 -1.22
N PRO A 152 -19.38 -12.07 -1.61
CA PRO A 152 -18.75 -13.39 -1.49
C PRO A 152 -17.50 -13.64 -2.36
N VAL A 153 -17.20 -12.77 -3.33
CA VAL A 153 -16.24 -13.09 -4.40
C VAL A 153 -14.80 -12.74 -4.02
N TRP A 154 -14.56 -11.78 -3.12
CA TRP A 154 -13.20 -11.26 -2.90
C TRP A 154 -12.78 -11.00 -1.43
N ASP A 155 -13.63 -11.22 -0.42
CA ASP A 155 -13.31 -10.96 1.01
C ASP A 155 -12.69 -9.55 1.26
N ALA A 156 -11.98 -9.34 2.37
CA ALA A 156 -11.27 -8.09 2.69
C ALA A 156 -9.95 -7.90 1.92
N MET A 157 -9.61 -8.83 1.02
CA MET A 157 -8.33 -8.87 0.32
C MET A 157 -8.12 -7.67 -0.63
N PRO A 158 -9.10 -7.24 -1.45
CA PRO A 158 -8.95 -6.09 -2.35
C PRO A 158 -8.59 -4.79 -1.61
N GLU A 159 -9.17 -4.56 -0.43
CA GLU A 159 -8.97 -3.30 0.28
C GLU A 159 -7.56 -3.19 0.89
N ARG A 160 -7.07 -4.27 1.53
CA ARG A 160 -5.69 -4.28 2.06
C ARG A 160 -4.67 -4.12 0.94
N PHE A 161 -4.91 -4.80 -0.18
CA PHE A 161 -4.10 -4.67 -1.38
C PHE A 161 -4.08 -3.23 -1.90
N ARG A 162 -5.26 -2.62 -2.07
CA ARG A 162 -5.41 -1.24 -2.57
C ARG A 162 -4.70 -0.23 -1.66
N LEU A 163 -4.80 -0.37 -0.34
CA LEU A 163 -4.13 0.52 0.61
C LEU A 163 -2.61 0.46 0.48
N HIS A 164 -2.03 -0.75 0.38
CA HIS A 164 -0.59 -0.92 0.16
C HIS A 164 -0.14 -0.34 -1.19
N ALA A 165 -0.90 -0.64 -2.25
CA ALA A 165 -0.62 -0.15 -3.59
C ALA A 165 -0.59 1.40 -3.65
N VAL A 166 -1.62 2.05 -3.09
CA VAL A 166 -1.70 3.53 -3.07
C VAL A 166 -0.61 4.13 -2.18
N ALA A 167 -0.29 3.52 -1.04
CA ALA A 167 0.81 3.97 -0.20
C ALA A 167 2.16 3.88 -0.93
N THR A 168 2.39 2.79 -1.67
CA THR A 168 3.62 2.56 -2.44
C THR A 168 3.74 3.54 -3.59
N GLN A 169 2.65 3.79 -4.31
CA GLN A 169 2.58 4.83 -5.34
C GLN A 169 2.97 6.21 -4.79
N ARG A 170 2.45 6.62 -3.64
CA ARG A 170 2.79 7.92 -3.04
C ARG A 170 4.24 8.00 -2.57
N ALA A 171 4.74 6.92 -1.97
CA ALA A 171 6.16 6.84 -1.61
C ALA A 171 7.06 6.93 -2.85
N ALA A 172 6.69 6.25 -3.94
CA ALA A 172 7.39 6.32 -5.21
C ALA A 172 7.34 7.73 -5.82
N ASP A 173 6.19 8.43 -5.77
CA ASP A 173 6.10 9.82 -6.25
C ASP A 173 7.04 10.75 -5.48
N ARG A 174 7.13 10.57 -4.16
CA ARG A 174 8.01 11.38 -3.32
C ARG A 174 9.49 11.11 -3.61
N LEU A 175 9.84 9.84 -3.83
CA LEU A 175 11.18 9.43 -4.25
C LEU A 175 11.52 10.04 -5.61
N ALA A 176 10.61 9.95 -6.57
CA ALA A 176 10.77 10.51 -7.90
C ALA A 176 11.08 12.01 -7.87
N GLN A 177 10.40 12.77 -7.01
CA GLN A 177 10.67 14.20 -6.80
C GLN A 177 12.07 14.44 -6.21
N SER A 178 12.55 13.57 -5.32
CA SER A 178 13.87 13.74 -4.70
C SER A 178 15.04 13.44 -5.63
N VAL A 179 14.83 12.61 -6.66
CA VAL A 179 15.87 12.20 -7.61
C VAL A 179 15.66 12.77 -9.02
N ASP A 180 14.69 13.69 -9.18
CA ASP A 180 14.31 14.30 -10.45
C ASP A 180 14.00 13.27 -11.55
N TRP A 181 13.21 12.24 -11.20
CA TRP A 181 12.84 11.18 -12.14
C TRP A 181 11.90 11.72 -13.24
N PRO A 182 12.19 11.52 -14.53
CA PRO A 182 11.45 12.15 -15.62
C PRO A 182 10.07 11.52 -15.86
N ASP A 183 9.98 10.19 -15.81
CA ASP A 183 8.77 9.44 -16.20
C ASP A 183 7.87 9.16 -14.99
N ARG A 184 7.39 10.23 -14.34
CA ARG A 184 6.60 10.12 -13.09
C ARG A 184 5.28 9.39 -13.28
N ASP A 185 4.52 9.72 -14.32
CA ASP A 185 3.19 9.12 -14.54
C ASP A 185 3.27 7.60 -14.77
N GLU A 186 4.33 7.14 -15.47
CA GLU A 186 4.63 5.72 -15.65
C GLU A 186 4.98 5.05 -14.31
N LEU A 187 5.84 5.69 -13.51
CA LEU A 187 6.20 5.20 -12.17
C LEU A 187 4.99 5.12 -11.23
N LEU A 188 4.05 6.06 -11.28
CA LEU A 188 2.83 6.00 -10.46
C LEU A 188 1.99 4.77 -10.79
N VAL A 189 1.89 4.42 -12.06
CA VAL A 189 1.16 3.24 -12.53
C VAL A 189 1.89 1.96 -12.14
N SER A 190 3.18 1.83 -12.45
CA SER A 190 3.95 0.63 -12.13
C SER A 190 4.04 0.39 -10.62
N SER A 191 4.17 1.43 -9.81
CA SER A 191 4.16 1.36 -8.35
C SER A 191 2.79 0.95 -7.79
N LEU A 192 1.68 1.41 -8.38
CA LEU A 192 0.34 0.97 -7.99
C LEU A 192 0.11 -0.51 -8.34
N LEU A 193 0.71 -0.97 -9.44
CA LEU A 193 0.52 -2.33 -9.95
C LEU A 193 1.61 -3.33 -9.53
N HIS A 194 2.66 -2.91 -8.81
CA HIS A 194 3.84 -3.75 -8.55
C HIS A 194 3.50 -5.12 -7.93
N ASP A 195 2.50 -5.12 -7.06
CA ASP A 195 2.14 -6.27 -6.25
C ASP A 195 0.97 -7.09 -6.81
N VAL A 196 0.42 -6.76 -7.99
CA VAL A 196 -0.80 -7.42 -8.52
C VAL A 196 -0.65 -8.94 -8.69
N GLY A 197 0.57 -9.44 -8.81
CA GLY A 197 0.84 -10.87 -8.80
C GLY A 197 0.48 -11.56 -7.48
N LYS A 198 0.49 -10.86 -6.33
CA LYS A 198 0.04 -11.41 -5.04
C LYS A 198 -1.44 -11.82 -5.10
N LEU A 199 -2.27 -11.08 -5.84
CA LEU A 199 -3.68 -11.43 -6.05
C LEU A 199 -3.82 -12.76 -6.82
N VAL A 200 -2.96 -12.97 -7.83
CA VAL A 200 -2.93 -14.22 -8.60
C VAL A 200 -2.50 -15.37 -7.68
N LEU A 201 -1.46 -15.16 -6.87
CA LEU A 201 -0.94 -16.18 -5.97
C LEU A 201 -1.96 -16.59 -4.89
N VAL A 202 -2.70 -15.64 -4.30
CA VAL A 202 -3.78 -15.96 -3.35
C VAL A 202 -4.83 -16.86 -4.00
N HIS A 203 -5.24 -16.55 -5.23
CA HIS A 203 -6.25 -17.35 -5.93
C HIS A 203 -5.71 -18.72 -6.38
N ALA A 204 -4.46 -18.78 -6.84
CA ALA A 204 -3.86 -20.00 -7.37
C ALA A 204 -3.39 -20.99 -6.28
N TYR A 205 -3.09 -20.52 -5.05
CA TYR A 205 -2.48 -21.31 -4.00
C TYR A 205 -3.19 -21.15 -2.64
N PRO A 206 -4.04 -22.11 -2.24
CA PRO A 206 -4.73 -22.08 -0.96
C PRO A 206 -3.78 -21.99 0.25
N GLY A 207 -3.97 -20.97 1.08
CA GLY A 207 -3.14 -20.69 2.26
C GLY A 207 -1.90 -19.84 1.98
N TYR A 208 -1.78 -19.27 0.79
CA TYR A 208 -0.98 -18.07 0.57
C TYR A 208 -1.77 -16.83 1.05
N PRO A 209 -1.14 -15.86 1.75
CA PRO A 209 0.29 -15.78 2.06
C PRO A 209 0.74 -16.56 3.30
N GLU A 210 -0.16 -16.96 4.20
CA GLU A 210 0.19 -17.37 5.57
C GLU A 210 1.18 -18.53 5.63
N LYS A 211 0.97 -19.59 4.84
CA LYS A 211 1.84 -20.78 4.84
C LYS A 211 3.19 -20.52 4.18
N VAL A 212 3.21 -19.70 3.14
CA VAL A 212 4.43 -19.42 2.35
C VAL A 212 5.33 -18.45 3.11
N HIS A 213 4.74 -17.39 3.67
CA HIS A 213 5.43 -16.31 4.37
C HIS A 213 5.60 -16.55 5.88
N ALA A 214 5.15 -17.67 6.46
CA ALA A 214 5.09 -17.92 7.91
C ALA A 214 6.36 -17.59 8.73
N LYS A 215 7.54 -17.60 8.11
CA LYS A 215 8.83 -17.28 8.76
C LYS A 215 9.53 -16.04 8.20
N ALA A 216 8.97 -15.42 7.16
CA ALA A 216 9.52 -14.23 6.54
C ALA A 216 9.09 -12.99 7.31
N ARG A 217 10.04 -12.11 7.59
CA ARG A 217 9.87 -10.86 8.31
C ARG A 217 10.01 -9.67 7.38
N THR A 218 10.88 -9.76 6.37
CA THR A 218 11.13 -8.68 5.40
C THR A 218 10.53 -9.01 4.02
N PRO A 219 10.34 -8.00 3.14
CA PRO A 219 9.89 -8.22 1.76
C PRO A 219 10.79 -9.19 0.99
N GLU A 220 12.11 -9.07 1.15
CA GLU A 220 13.10 -9.91 0.45
C GLU A 220 12.98 -11.38 0.86
N GLU A 221 12.79 -11.62 2.16
CA GLU A 221 12.55 -12.97 2.67
C GLU A 221 11.26 -13.56 2.11
N ARG A 222 10.19 -12.75 1.95
CA ARG A 222 8.92 -13.22 1.36
C ARG A 222 9.09 -13.66 -0.08
N VAL A 223 9.78 -12.86 -0.90
CA VAL A 223 10.08 -13.19 -2.30
C VAL A 223 10.92 -14.47 -2.40
N HIS A 224 11.97 -14.59 -1.59
CA HIS A 224 12.79 -15.78 -1.56
C HIS A 224 11.98 -17.04 -1.21
N ARG A 225 11.04 -16.92 -0.26
CA ARG A 225 10.14 -18.00 0.14
C ARG A 225 9.16 -18.36 -0.97
N GLU A 226 8.60 -17.40 -1.69
CA GLU A 226 7.75 -17.67 -2.85
C GLU A 226 8.51 -18.45 -3.91
N ARG A 227 9.70 -18.00 -4.32
CA ARG A 227 10.54 -18.73 -5.29
C ARG A 227 10.83 -20.15 -4.84
N ARG A 228 11.15 -20.34 -3.54
CA ARG A 228 11.50 -21.64 -2.98
C ARG A 228 10.31 -22.60 -2.88
N GLU A 229 9.15 -22.11 -2.45
CA GLU A 229 7.97 -22.96 -2.16
C GLU A 229 7.04 -23.11 -3.37
N LEU A 230 6.98 -22.12 -4.25
CA LEU A 230 6.04 -22.06 -5.39
C LEU A 230 6.74 -22.18 -6.76
N GLY A 231 8.06 -21.98 -6.82
CA GLY A 231 8.82 -21.93 -8.09
C GLY A 231 8.67 -20.63 -8.87
N VAL A 232 7.84 -19.71 -8.38
CA VAL A 232 7.57 -18.37 -8.94
C VAL A 232 7.43 -17.38 -7.79
N ASP A 233 7.66 -16.09 -8.05
CA ASP A 233 7.34 -15.01 -7.13
C ASP A 233 6.21 -14.11 -7.66
N HIS A 234 5.70 -13.26 -6.79
CA HIS A 234 4.63 -12.35 -7.16
C HIS A 234 5.06 -11.30 -8.20
N ALA A 235 6.33 -10.89 -8.22
CA ALA A 235 6.82 -9.92 -9.21
C ALA A 235 6.73 -10.49 -10.64
N LEU A 236 7.26 -11.70 -10.85
CA LEU A 236 7.18 -12.42 -12.12
C LEU A 236 5.72 -12.64 -12.56
N VAL A 237 4.89 -13.12 -11.64
CA VAL A 237 3.47 -13.37 -11.92
C VAL A 237 2.73 -12.07 -12.25
N GLY A 238 3.06 -10.97 -11.57
CA GLY A 238 2.52 -9.64 -11.84
C GLY A 238 2.90 -9.13 -13.23
N GLY A 239 4.15 -9.29 -13.64
CA GLY A 239 4.61 -8.94 -14.99
C GLY A 239 3.87 -9.72 -16.08
N VAL A 240 3.59 -11.01 -15.86
CA VAL A 240 2.77 -11.83 -16.78
C VAL A 240 1.32 -11.31 -16.84
N LEU A 241 0.72 -10.98 -15.70
CA LEU A 241 -0.64 -10.43 -15.65
C LEU A 241 -0.73 -9.08 -16.37
N ALA A 242 0.24 -8.18 -16.16
CA ALA A 242 0.30 -6.89 -16.83
C ALA A 242 0.33 -7.01 -18.36
N ARG A 243 1.11 -7.96 -18.91
CA ARG A 243 1.12 -8.25 -20.34
C ARG A 243 -0.21 -8.81 -20.84
N ARG A 244 -0.85 -9.70 -20.06
CA ARG A 244 -2.17 -10.25 -20.40
C ARG A 244 -3.26 -9.17 -20.42
N TRP A 245 -3.17 -8.16 -19.56
CA TRP A 245 -4.02 -6.98 -19.63
C TRP A 245 -3.73 -6.08 -20.83
N GLY A 246 -2.63 -6.29 -21.55
CA GLY A 246 -2.23 -5.47 -22.69
C GLY A 246 -1.63 -4.12 -22.27
N LEU A 247 -1.03 -4.07 -21.08
CA LEU A 247 -0.29 -2.89 -20.62
C LEU A 247 1.05 -2.77 -21.36
N ALA A 248 1.62 -1.57 -21.36
CA ALA A 248 2.90 -1.31 -22.00
C ALA A 248 4.01 -2.24 -21.47
N GLN A 249 4.89 -2.69 -22.36
CA GLN A 249 5.96 -3.64 -22.00
C GLN A 249 6.89 -3.11 -20.91
N ARG A 250 7.12 -1.79 -20.84
CA ARG A 250 7.95 -1.15 -19.82
C ARG A 250 7.34 -1.28 -18.42
N LEU A 251 6.03 -1.01 -18.27
CA LEU A 251 5.29 -1.27 -17.03
C LEU A 251 5.41 -2.73 -16.57
N ALA A 252 5.17 -3.67 -17.49
CA ALA A 252 5.27 -5.09 -17.16
C ALA A 252 6.70 -5.50 -16.75
N ALA A 253 7.73 -4.92 -17.38
CA ALA A 253 9.13 -5.18 -17.04
C ALA A 253 9.52 -4.58 -15.68
N ALA A 254 9.04 -3.38 -15.35
CA ALA A 254 9.27 -2.76 -14.04
C ALA A 254 8.62 -3.59 -12.92
N ILE A 255 7.37 -4.04 -13.11
CA ILE A 255 6.67 -4.94 -12.20
C ILE A 255 7.40 -6.29 -12.07
N GLU A 256 7.93 -6.86 -13.15
CA GLU A 256 8.62 -8.16 -13.07
C GLU A 256 9.95 -8.10 -12.32
N SER A 257 10.66 -6.98 -12.39
CA SER A 257 12.06 -6.87 -11.95
C SER A 257 12.27 -6.15 -10.62
N HIS A 258 11.22 -5.61 -9.98
CA HIS A 258 11.35 -4.80 -8.76
C HIS A 258 11.93 -5.54 -7.54
N HIS A 259 11.96 -6.87 -7.53
CA HIS A 259 12.68 -7.67 -6.52
C HIS A 259 13.92 -8.39 -7.07
N SER A 260 14.49 -7.91 -8.19
CA SER A 260 15.75 -8.43 -8.70
C SER A 260 16.92 -8.02 -7.80
N PRO A 261 17.89 -8.91 -7.52
CA PRO A 261 19.12 -8.53 -6.82
C PRO A 261 19.92 -7.43 -7.56
N SER A 262 19.76 -7.35 -8.89
CA SER A 262 20.35 -6.34 -9.76
C SER A 262 19.30 -5.31 -10.21
N VAL A 263 18.34 -4.98 -9.35
CA VAL A 263 17.30 -3.99 -9.64
C VAL A 263 17.92 -2.62 -9.91
N GLU A 264 17.45 -1.95 -10.96
CA GLU A 264 17.91 -0.64 -11.43
C GLU A 264 16.73 0.18 -11.98
N GLY A 265 16.95 1.48 -12.22
CA GLY A 265 15.96 2.37 -12.84
C GLY A 265 14.63 2.43 -12.09
N GLU A 266 13.52 2.44 -12.84
CA GLU A 266 12.16 2.52 -12.29
C GLU A 266 11.86 1.39 -11.30
N ALA A 267 12.31 0.17 -11.60
CA ALA A 267 12.11 -0.98 -10.72
C ALA A 267 12.79 -0.79 -9.35
N ALA A 268 13.92 -0.06 -9.29
CA ALA A 268 14.61 0.24 -8.04
C ALA A 268 13.87 1.31 -7.22
N LEU A 269 13.21 2.27 -7.88
CA LEU A 269 12.31 3.22 -7.22
C LEU A 269 11.10 2.51 -6.61
N ILE A 270 10.48 1.58 -7.34
CA ILE A 270 9.38 0.75 -6.84
C ILE A 270 9.84 -0.08 -5.63
N CYS A 271 10.99 -0.74 -5.75
CA CYS A 271 11.58 -1.54 -4.67
C CYS A 271 11.77 -0.71 -3.39
N LEU A 272 12.41 0.47 -3.51
CA LEU A 272 12.64 1.33 -2.37
C LEU A 272 11.34 1.87 -1.78
N ALA A 273 10.37 2.24 -2.62
CA ALA A 273 9.05 2.69 -2.18
C ALA A 273 8.33 1.61 -1.35
N ASP A 274 8.33 0.35 -1.82
CA ASP A 274 7.74 -0.79 -1.11
C ASP A 274 8.39 -1.00 0.27
N MET A 275 9.73 -0.98 0.32
CA MET A 275 10.47 -1.08 1.58
C MET A 275 10.10 0.06 2.55
N LEU A 276 10.00 1.30 2.06
CA LEU A 276 9.66 2.46 2.90
C LEU A 276 8.22 2.38 3.42
N VAL A 277 7.27 1.90 2.61
CA VAL A 277 5.89 1.67 3.05
C VAL A 277 5.83 0.58 4.10
N HIS A 278 6.55 -0.54 3.90
CA HIS A 278 6.63 -1.58 4.91
C HIS A 278 7.21 -1.06 6.23
N TYR A 279 8.32 -0.30 6.17
CA TYR A 279 8.90 0.34 7.35
C TYR A 279 7.91 1.31 8.03
N GLY A 280 7.23 2.17 7.27
CA GLY A 280 6.27 3.15 7.78
C GLY A 280 5.06 2.52 8.49
N HIS A 281 4.69 1.28 8.13
CA HIS A 281 3.66 0.49 8.81
C HIS A 281 4.20 -0.36 9.97
N GLY A 282 5.48 -0.18 10.35
CA GLY A 282 6.12 -0.90 11.45
C GLY A 282 6.54 -2.34 11.10
N ALA A 283 6.56 -2.72 9.82
CA ALA A 283 7.10 -4.01 9.41
C ALA A 283 8.64 -4.00 9.40
N ALA A 284 9.24 -5.17 9.57
CA ALA A 284 10.69 -5.31 9.45
C ALA A 284 11.13 -5.17 7.99
N VAL A 285 12.26 -4.50 7.80
CA VAL A 285 12.95 -4.32 6.51
C VAL A 285 14.43 -4.55 6.73
N ASP A 286 15.15 -5.03 5.72
CA ASP A 286 16.61 -5.14 5.79
C ASP A 286 17.25 -3.75 5.57
N PRO A 287 17.90 -3.15 6.58
CA PRO A 287 18.50 -1.83 6.43
C PRO A 287 19.66 -1.79 5.43
N ALA A 288 20.40 -2.89 5.30
CA ALA A 288 21.53 -2.97 4.38
C ALA A 288 21.03 -3.00 2.92
N GLU A 289 19.94 -3.72 2.68
CA GLU A 289 19.30 -3.75 1.37
C GLU A 289 18.65 -2.40 1.04
N MET A 290 17.95 -1.77 1.99
CA MET A 290 17.36 -0.45 1.80
C MET A 290 18.42 0.58 1.40
N LEU A 291 19.57 0.59 2.09
CA LEU A 291 20.71 1.45 1.76
C LEU A 291 21.37 1.09 0.43
N ARG A 292 21.34 -0.18 0.01
CA ARG A 292 21.85 -0.60 -1.30
C ARG A 292 20.95 -0.06 -2.41
N VAL A 293 19.64 -0.27 -2.33
CA VAL A 293 18.66 0.19 -3.32
C VAL A 293 18.62 1.73 -3.38
N ALA A 294 18.65 2.41 -2.23
CA ALA A 294 18.74 3.87 -2.16
C ALA A 294 19.93 4.42 -2.95
N ARG A 295 21.11 3.79 -2.83
CA ARG A 295 22.29 4.18 -3.61
C ARG A 295 22.11 3.97 -5.11
N VAL A 296 21.43 2.90 -5.53
CA VAL A 296 21.15 2.63 -6.94
C VAL A 296 20.27 3.72 -7.56
N VAL A 297 19.29 4.23 -6.82
CA VAL A 297 18.42 5.32 -7.28
C VAL A 297 19.03 6.71 -7.10
N GLY A 298 20.28 6.81 -6.62
CA GLY A 298 20.99 8.08 -6.44
C GLY A 298 20.68 8.81 -5.13
N LEU A 299 20.10 8.14 -4.13
CA LEU A 299 19.87 8.71 -2.80
C LEU A 299 21.01 8.38 -1.85
N ASP A 300 21.53 9.42 -1.20
CA ASP A 300 22.51 9.28 -0.14
C ASP A 300 21.85 8.94 1.21
N PRO A 301 22.61 8.45 2.21
CA PRO A 301 22.03 8.08 3.50
C PRO A 301 21.34 9.24 4.24
N PRO A 302 21.83 10.49 4.23
CA PRO A 302 21.08 11.64 4.76
C PRO A 302 19.70 11.83 4.11
N ALA A 303 19.62 11.89 2.77
CA ALA A 303 18.36 12.07 2.06
C ALA A 303 17.39 10.91 2.32
N LEU A 304 17.88 9.67 2.38
CA LEU A 304 17.07 8.51 2.76
C LEU A 304 16.51 8.64 4.19
N ARG A 305 17.29 9.14 5.15
CA ARG A 305 16.79 9.36 6.53
C ARG A 305 15.70 10.41 6.57
N ASP A 306 15.85 11.50 5.81
CA ASP A 306 14.82 12.55 5.72
C ASP A 306 13.52 11.97 5.13
N LEU A 307 13.61 11.16 4.08
CA LEU A 307 12.45 10.47 3.49
C LEU A 307 11.79 9.50 4.47
N ILE A 308 12.57 8.68 5.17
CA ILE A 308 12.07 7.78 6.22
C ILE A 308 11.31 8.56 7.30
N PHE A 309 11.81 9.74 7.66
CA PHE A 309 11.17 10.60 8.65
C PHE A 309 9.88 11.24 8.11
N GLU A 310 9.85 11.67 6.85
CA GLU A 310 8.70 12.40 6.29
C GLU A 310 7.52 11.51 5.87
N LEU A 311 7.77 10.32 5.32
CA LEU A 311 6.75 9.46 4.71
C LEU A 311 5.57 9.08 5.63
N PRO A 312 5.77 8.75 6.92
CA PRO A 312 4.65 8.44 7.83
C PRO A 312 3.74 9.63 8.15
N TYR A 313 4.21 10.86 7.89
CA TYR A 313 3.54 12.09 8.32
C TYR A 313 2.99 12.91 7.14
N GLU A 314 2.39 12.27 6.14
CA GLU A 314 1.58 12.94 5.11
C GLU A 314 0.36 13.67 5.72
N ALA A 315 0.60 14.74 6.46
CA ALA A 315 -0.27 15.89 6.40
C ALA A 315 0.18 16.62 5.15
N LYS A 316 -0.74 16.82 4.18
CA LYS A 316 -0.68 18.05 3.36
C LYS A 316 -0.32 19.13 4.37
N ARG A 317 0.84 19.77 4.23
CA ARG A 317 1.06 21.06 4.88
C ARG A 317 -0.05 21.92 4.28
N ARG A 318 -1.25 21.89 4.89
CA ARG A 318 -2.15 23.02 4.83
C ARG A 318 -1.21 24.12 5.25
N PRO A 319 -0.85 25.07 4.38
CA PRO A 319 -0.27 26.28 4.90
C PRO A 319 -1.23 26.67 6.00
N ARG A 320 -0.78 26.67 7.26
CA ARG A 320 -1.58 27.21 8.34
C ARG A 320 -1.88 28.60 7.81
N ARG A 321 -3.12 28.83 7.37
CA ARG A 321 -3.55 30.15 6.94
C ARG A 321 -3.40 30.96 8.20
N VAL A 322 -2.27 31.65 8.32
CA VAL A 322 -2.19 32.77 9.24
C VAL A 322 -3.17 33.74 8.61
N GLU A 323 -4.44 33.66 9.03
CA GLU A 323 -5.39 34.70 8.69
C GLU A 323 -4.72 36.00 9.12
N PRO A 324 -4.52 36.97 8.20
CA PRO A 324 -3.88 38.21 8.55
C PRO A 324 -4.61 38.75 9.78
N SER A 325 -3.84 38.98 10.85
CA SER A 325 -4.43 39.36 12.13
C SER A 325 -5.35 40.56 11.91
N PRO A 326 -6.62 40.51 12.35
CA PRO A 326 -7.51 41.66 12.29
C PRO A 326 -7.05 42.78 13.24
N LEU A 327 -6.05 42.50 14.07
CA LEU A 327 -5.46 43.40 15.04
C LEU A 327 -4.40 44.27 14.36
N SER A 328 -4.46 45.57 14.66
CA SER A 328 -3.35 46.47 14.41
C SER A 328 -2.11 46.07 15.22
N GLU A 329 -0.94 46.58 14.81
CA GLU A 329 0.30 46.37 15.55
C GLU A 329 0.17 46.76 17.03
N ARG A 330 -0.53 47.87 17.33
CA ARG A 330 -0.75 48.36 18.69
C ARG A 330 -1.68 47.46 19.51
N GLU A 331 -2.75 46.95 18.90
CA GLU A 331 -3.64 45.98 19.56
C GLU A 331 -2.90 44.67 19.87
N THR A 332 -2.07 44.21 18.93
CA THR A 332 -1.22 43.02 19.08
C THR A 332 -0.19 43.18 20.21
N GLU A 333 0.50 44.31 20.26
CA GLU A 333 1.48 44.62 21.32
C GLU A 333 0.87 44.66 22.72
N VAL A 334 -0.34 45.23 22.83
CA VAL A 334 -1.10 45.30 24.08
C VAL A 334 -1.58 43.91 24.51
N LEU A 335 -2.12 43.11 23.57
CA LEU A 335 -2.61 41.77 23.85
C LEU A 335 -1.47 40.80 24.23
N ARG A 336 -0.30 40.89 23.58
CA ARG A 336 0.88 40.07 23.92
C ARG A 336 1.36 40.34 25.35
N ARG A 337 1.39 41.60 25.79
CA ARG A 337 1.75 41.95 27.18
C ARG A 337 0.69 41.51 28.18
N LEU A 338 -0.58 41.52 27.78
CA LEU A 338 -1.66 40.99 28.60
C LEU A 338 -1.57 39.46 28.77
N ALA A 339 -1.16 38.74 27.72
CA ALA A 339 -0.90 37.30 27.73
C ALA A 339 0.28 36.95 28.65
N GLN A 340 1.29 37.81 28.74
CA GLN A 340 2.42 37.70 29.68
C GLN A 340 2.04 37.98 31.15
N GLY A 341 0.76 38.18 31.46
CA GLY A 341 0.29 38.39 32.83
C GLY A 341 0.39 39.83 33.34
N LYS A 342 0.83 40.79 32.52
CA LYS A 342 1.02 42.18 32.96
C LYS A 342 -0.30 42.88 33.26
N VAL A 343 -0.31 43.74 34.28
CA VAL A 343 -1.48 44.56 34.62
C VAL A 343 -1.55 45.81 33.75
N TYR A 344 -2.74 46.38 33.55
CA TYR A 344 -2.95 47.50 32.61
C TYR A 344 -2.03 48.70 32.83
N LYS A 345 -1.66 48.99 34.09
CA LYS A 345 -0.72 50.07 34.43
C LYS A 345 0.71 49.78 33.94
N GLN A 346 1.15 48.52 33.99
CA GLN A 346 2.47 48.10 33.48
C GLN A 346 2.51 48.15 31.96
N ILE A 347 1.45 47.67 31.30
CA ILE A 347 1.32 47.73 29.84
C ILE A 347 1.36 49.19 29.35
N ALA A 348 0.62 50.07 30.03
CA ALA A 348 0.60 51.49 29.76
C ALA A 348 2.00 52.12 29.87
N LEU A 349 2.73 51.82 30.94
CA LEU A 349 4.09 52.31 31.14
C LEU A 349 5.06 51.83 30.05
N GLU A 350 5.02 50.53 29.72
CA GLU A 350 5.94 49.93 28.74
C GLU A 350 5.69 50.38 27.30
N LEU A 351 4.45 50.70 26.96
CA LEU A 351 4.07 51.15 25.62
C LEU A 351 3.98 52.68 25.51
N SER A 352 4.33 53.43 26.56
CA SER A 352 4.16 54.89 26.63
C SER A 352 2.72 55.34 26.31
N LEU A 353 1.73 54.61 26.85
CA LEU A 353 0.31 54.85 26.68
C LEU A 353 -0.35 55.24 28.01
N SER A 354 -1.55 55.83 27.94
CA SER A 354 -2.38 55.97 29.15
C SER A 354 -3.11 54.66 29.49
N PRO A 355 -3.41 54.37 30.76
CA PRO A 355 -4.21 53.19 31.12
C PRO A 355 -5.60 53.16 30.47
N SER A 356 -6.19 54.31 30.14
CA SER A 356 -7.42 54.40 29.35
C SER A 356 -7.22 53.95 27.91
N THR A 357 -6.13 54.35 27.27
CA THR A 357 -5.78 53.93 25.90
C THR A 357 -5.57 52.42 25.81
N VAL A 358 -4.93 51.81 26.81
CA VAL A 358 -4.78 50.34 26.89
C VAL A 358 -6.15 49.64 26.97
N ARG A 359 -7.09 50.15 27.77
CA ARG A 359 -8.46 49.60 27.83
C ARG A 359 -9.18 49.71 26.48
N THR A 360 -9.01 50.82 25.77
CA THR A 360 -9.59 51.01 24.43
C THR A 360 -9.03 50.01 23.43
N HIS A 361 -7.71 49.80 23.39
CA HIS A 361 -7.10 48.79 22.51
C HIS A 361 -7.59 47.37 22.83
N LEU A 362 -7.71 47.02 24.11
CA LEU A 362 -8.23 45.71 24.52
C LEU A 362 -9.71 45.54 24.16
N HIS A 363 -10.54 46.56 24.34
CA HIS A 363 -11.94 46.52 23.95
C HIS A 363 -12.10 46.29 22.43
N ASN A 364 -11.34 47.03 21.62
CA ASN A 364 -11.35 46.85 20.17
C ASN A 364 -10.79 45.48 19.75
N THR A 365 -9.76 45.01 20.44
CA THR A 365 -9.21 43.65 20.26
C THR A 365 -10.30 42.61 20.49
N TYR A 366 -11.02 42.67 21.61
CA TYR A 366 -12.07 41.72 21.95
C TYR A 366 -13.19 41.70 20.90
N ALA A 367 -13.61 42.88 20.44
CA ALA A 367 -14.60 43.01 19.37
C ALA A 367 -14.11 42.41 18.04
N LYS A 368 -12.85 42.63 17.67
CA LYS A 368 -12.25 42.13 16.42
C LYS A 368 -12.01 40.62 16.42
N VAL A 369 -11.63 40.04 17.56
CA VAL A 369 -11.38 38.59 17.68
C VAL A 369 -12.62 37.79 18.07
N GLY A 370 -13.72 38.46 18.43
CA GLY A 370 -14.96 37.84 18.89
C GLY A 370 -14.86 37.23 20.30
N ALA A 371 -14.00 37.78 21.16
CA ALA A 371 -13.83 37.31 22.54
C ALA A 371 -14.73 38.06 23.51
N VAL A 372 -15.29 37.36 24.49
CA VAL A 372 -16.11 37.96 25.56
C VAL A 372 -15.28 38.38 26.77
N ASP A 373 -14.06 37.85 26.93
CA ASP A 373 -13.16 38.19 28.02
C ASP A 373 -11.67 38.07 27.66
N ARG A 374 -10.82 38.46 28.62
CA ARG A 374 -9.35 38.42 28.52
C ARG A 374 -8.83 37.01 28.19
N ALA A 375 -9.33 35.99 28.88
CA ALA A 375 -8.79 34.64 28.77
C ALA A 375 -9.09 34.08 27.39
N GLN A 376 -10.32 34.29 26.92
CA GLN A 376 -10.74 33.89 25.58
C GLN A 376 -9.99 34.68 24.49
N ALA A 377 -9.75 35.98 24.68
CA ALA A 377 -9.01 36.79 23.71
C ALA A 377 -7.56 36.31 23.53
N VAL A 378 -6.87 36.00 24.63
CA VAL A 378 -5.50 35.47 24.60
C VAL A 378 -5.46 34.07 23.98
N LEU A 379 -6.40 33.20 24.35
CA LEU A 379 -6.51 31.85 23.80
C LEU A 379 -6.71 31.89 22.28
N LEU A 380 -7.73 32.62 21.80
CA LEU A 380 -8.06 32.72 20.37
C LEU A 380 -6.91 33.33 19.55
N ALA A 381 -6.22 34.33 20.09
CA ALA A 381 -5.08 34.95 19.40
C ALA A 381 -3.84 34.01 19.37
N THR A 382 -3.65 33.18 20.39
CA THR A 382 -2.56 32.19 20.43
C THR A 382 -2.84 31.02 19.46
N GLU A 383 -4.06 30.48 19.48
CA GLU A 383 -4.48 29.38 18.59
C GLU A 383 -4.39 29.75 17.10
N ARG A 384 -4.67 31.02 16.77
CA ARG A 384 -4.60 31.55 15.40
C ARG A 384 -3.22 32.09 15.01
N GLY A 385 -2.25 32.10 15.93
CA GLY A 385 -0.87 32.53 15.68
C GLY A 385 -0.70 34.04 15.51
N TRP A 386 -1.55 34.85 16.15
CA TRP A 386 -1.50 36.31 16.08
C TRP A 386 -0.58 36.97 17.14
N ILE A 387 -0.31 36.31 18.27
CA ILE A 387 0.54 36.85 19.36
C ILE A 387 1.65 35.92 19.82
#